data_AF-A0A1F4FHG7-F1
#
_entry.id   AF-A0A1F4FHG7-F1
#
_cell.length_a   1.000
_cell.length_b   1.000
_cell.length_c   1.000
_cell.angle_alpha   90.00
_cell.angle_beta   90.00
_cell.angle_gamma   90.00
#
_symmetry.space_group_name_H-M   'P 1'
#
loop_
_entity.id
_entity.type
_entity.pdbx_description
1 polymer ?
#
loop_
_entity_poly.entity_id
_entity_poly.type
_entity_poly.pdbx_seq_one_letter_code
_entity_poly.pdbx_strand_id
1 'polypeptide(L)'
;MKLPALNDFPEYAAVRRRRDELKAEKHAAEQQFAAAHTELERYRFGAAPSAVDAQARALLAGQGVPADPASALRERAADLQQKLQVLNRALELNYTELQAVRARVSRQICAKVAPDHRKLALKVLQSAQTLADAEQAEASFRAELERGGVETGPLPIVRPAGFGSVENPNSKITWLLREAHRAGILALADLPEPVRRIATPKPLPERIRRDRDRSPDRQTIAEDKLRARLATSKARAA
;
A
#
# COMPACT_ATOMS: atom_id res chain seq x y z
N MET A 1 21.63 -8.52 -12.63
CA MET A 1 21.12 -9.18 -11.42
C MET A 1 19.62 -9.43 -11.61
N LYS A 2 19.13 -10.65 -11.45
CA LYS A 2 17.69 -10.93 -11.53
C LYS A 2 17.05 -10.47 -10.23
N LEU A 3 16.13 -9.50 -10.29
CA LEU A 3 15.42 -9.01 -9.12
C LEU A 3 14.37 -10.05 -8.68
N PRO A 4 14.24 -10.35 -7.38
CA PRO A 4 13.22 -11.27 -6.89
C PRO A 4 11.83 -10.66 -7.12
N ALA A 5 10.91 -11.46 -7.67
CA ALA A 5 9.52 -11.10 -7.86
C ALA A 5 8.67 -11.55 -6.67
N LEU A 6 7.53 -10.90 -6.43
CA LEU A 6 6.60 -11.30 -5.35
C LEU A 6 6.14 -12.75 -5.48
N ASN A 7 5.96 -13.25 -6.72
CA ASN A 7 5.53 -14.63 -6.97
C ASN A 7 6.61 -15.68 -6.65
N ASP A 8 7.87 -15.27 -6.46
CA ASP A 8 8.95 -16.17 -6.03
C ASP A 8 8.82 -16.55 -4.54
N PHE A 9 7.92 -15.88 -3.79
CA PHE A 9 7.67 -16.14 -2.38
C PHE A 9 6.44 -17.04 -2.21
N PRO A 10 6.60 -18.27 -1.68
CA PRO A 10 5.53 -19.26 -1.64
C PRO A 10 4.32 -18.80 -0.81
N GLU A 11 4.55 -18.06 0.27
CA GLU A 11 3.47 -17.49 1.09
C GLU A 11 2.58 -16.51 0.32
N TYR A 12 3.17 -15.63 -0.50
CA TYR A 12 2.41 -14.68 -1.32
C TYR A 12 1.67 -15.41 -2.44
N ALA A 13 2.35 -16.36 -3.11
CA ALA A 13 1.76 -17.17 -4.16
C ALA A 13 0.57 -18.01 -3.65
N ALA A 14 0.66 -18.56 -2.44
CA ALA A 14 -0.42 -19.33 -1.82
C ALA A 14 -1.66 -18.48 -1.53
N VAL A 15 -1.51 -17.32 -0.88
CA VAL A 15 -2.64 -16.42 -0.58
C VAL A 15 -3.28 -15.90 -1.87
N ARG A 16 -2.46 -15.60 -2.88
CA ARG A 16 -2.95 -15.19 -4.21
C ARG A 16 -3.74 -16.31 -4.89
N ARG A 17 -3.22 -17.54 -4.90
CA ARG A 17 -3.93 -18.71 -5.46
C ARG A 17 -5.27 -18.93 -4.75
N ARG A 18 -5.29 -18.83 -3.41
CA ARG A 18 -6.52 -18.95 -2.63
C ARG A 18 -7.55 -17.88 -3.01
N ARG A 19 -7.10 -16.65 -3.30
CA ARG A 19 -7.98 -15.59 -3.81
C ARG A 19 -8.63 -15.96 -5.14
N ASP A 20 -7.83 -16.52 -6.06
CA ASP A 20 -8.28 -16.89 -7.39
C ASP A 20 -9.28 -18.06 -7.32
N GLU A 21 -9.03 -19.04 -6.44
CA GLU A 21 -9.99 -20.11 -6.10
C GLU A 21 -11.31 -19.56 -5.55
N LEU A 22 -11.27 -18.65 -4.56
CA LEU A 22 -12.47 -18.04 -3.98
C LEU A 22 -13.28 -17.24 -5.02
N LYS A 23 -12.61 -16.57 -5.96
CA LYS A 23 -13.28 -15.87 -7.06
C LYS A 23 -13.96 -16.85 -8.02
N ALA A 24 -13.29 -17.93 -8.38
CA ALA A 24 -13.87 -18.96 -9.24
C ALA A 24 -15.10 -19.61 -8.58
N GLU A 25 -15.01 -19.93 -7.28
CA GLU A 25 -16.12 -20.49 -6.51
C GLU A 25 -17.30 -19.50 -6.42
N LYS A 26 -17.03 -18.21 -6.17
CA LYS A 26 -18.05 -17.17 -6.17
C LYS A 26 -18.74 -17.07 -7.52
N HIS A 27 -17.99 -17.03 -8.61
CA HIS A 27 -18.56 -16.95 -9.95
C HIS A 27 -19.47 -18.15 -10.27
N ALA A 28 -19.04 -19.37 -9.90
CA ALA A 28 -19.87 -20.56 -10.05
C ALA A 28 -21.16 -20.49 -9.21
N ALA A 29 -21.08 -19.99 -7.97
CA ALA A 29 -22.26 -19.81 -7.12
C ALA A 29 -23.22 -18.74 -7.67
N GLU A 30 -22.71 -17.65 -8.25
CA GLU A 30 -23.52 -16.62 -8.93
C GLU A 30 -24.28 -17.21 -10.13
N GLN A 31 -23.62 -18.03 -10.95
CA GLN A 31 -24.28 -18.73 -12.06
C GLN A 31 -25.38 -19.68 -11.59
N GLN A 32 -25.12 -20.46 -10.53
CA GLN A 32 -26.10 -21.37 -9.94
C GLN A 32 -27.30 -20.61 -9.36
N PHE A 33 -27.05 -19.48 -8.69
CA PHE A 33 -28.09 -18.64 -8.13
C PHE A 33 -28.98 -18.05 -9.22
N ALA A 34 -28.37 -17.50 -10.28
CA ALA A 34 -29.10 -16.98 -11.44
C ALA A 34 -29.95 -18.05 -12.14
N ALA A 35 -29.44 -19.28 -12.26
CA ALA A 35 -30.18 -20.41 -12.82
C ALA A 35 -31.40 -20.78 -11.95
N ALA A 36 -31.22 -20.93 -10.63
CA ALA A 36 -32.31 -21.22 -9.70
C ALA A 36 -33.39 -20.13 -9.70
N HIS A 37 -32.98 -18.86 -9.76
CA HIS A 37 -33.90 -17.73 -9.86
C HIS A 37 -34.68 -17.72 -11.18
N THR A 38 -34.02 -18.01 -12.31
CA THR A 38 -34.68 -18.12 -13.62
C THR A 38 -35.71 -19.24 -13.62
N GLU A 39 -35.40 -20.37 -12.98
CA GLU A 39 -36.31 -21.50 -12.84
C GLU A 39 -37.52 -21.14 -11.97
N LEU A 40 -37.32 -20.46 -10.83
CA LEU A 40 -38.41 -19.94 -10.00
C LEU A 40 -39.34 -19.00 -10.78
N GLU A 41 -38.79 -18.09 -11.59
CA GLU A 41 -39.60 -17.18 -12.41
C GLU A 41 -40.39 -17.93 -13.49
N ARG A 42 -39.82 -18.99 -14.07
CA ARG A 42 -40.56 -19.88 -14.99
C ARG A 42 -41.71 -20.59 -14.29
N TYR A 43 -41.53 -21.05 -13.06
CA TYR A 43 -42.62 -21.61 -12.26
C TYR A 43 -43.69 -20.58 -11.91
N ARG A 44 -43.30 -19.31 -11.69
CA ARG A 44 -44.22 -18.22 -11.34
C ARG A 44 -45.06 -17.73 -12.52
N PHE A 45 -44.46 -17.66 -13.71
CA PHE A 45 -45.08 -17.03 -14.89
C PHE A 45 -45.39 -18.00 -16.04
N GLY A 46 -44.97 -19.27 -15.95
CA GLY A 46 -45.23 -20.28 -16.98
C GLY A 46 -46.68 -20.76 -16.98
N ALA A 47 -47.16 -21.19 -18.17
CA ALA A 47 -48.51 -21.74 -18.40
C ALA A 47 -48.72 -23.16 -17.81
N ALA A 48 -48.05 -23.49 -16.72
CA ALA A 48 -48.40 -24.67 -15.93
C ALA A 48 -49.75 -24.40 -15.25
N PRO A 49 -50.65 -25.40 -15.11
CA PRO A 49 -51.82 -25.25 -14.25
C PRO A 49 -51.34 -24.75 -12.88
N SER A 50 -52.04 -23.78 -12.30
CA SER A 50 -51.54 -23.12 -11.09
C SER A 50 -51.20 -24.21 -10.07
N ALA A 51 -50.11 -24.06 -9.33
CA ALA A 51 -49.73 -25.06 -8.32
C ALA A 51 -50.90 -25.36 -7.37
N VAL A 52 -51.76 -24.37 -7.14
CA VAL A 52 -53.03 -24.48 -6.43
C VAL A 52 -54.03 -25.39 -7.16
N ASP A 53 -54.21 -25.25 -8.47
CA ASP A 53 -55.08 -26.13 -9.27
C ASP A 53 -54.56 -27.57 -9.32
N ALA A 54 -53.24 -27.77 -9.41
CA ALA A 54 -52.64 -29.10 -9.38
C ALA A 54 -52.83 -29.76 -8.00
N GLN A 55 -52.64 -29.02 -6.91
CA GLN A 55 -52.90 -29.48 -5.56
C GLN A 55 -54.39 -29.73 -5.30
N ALA A 56 -55.27 -28.85 -5.79
CA ALA A 56 -56.72 -29.01 -5.70
C ALA A 56 -57.19 -30.27 -6.45
N ARG A 57 -56.66 -30.53 -7.65
CA ARG A 57 -56.94 -31.77 -8.40
C ARG A 57 -56.45 -33.02 -7.68
N ALA A 58 -55.26 -33.00 -7.07
CA ALA A 58 -54.74 -34.11 -6.28
C ALA A 58 -55.64 -34.40 -5.06
N LEU A 59 -56.04 -33.35 -4.34
CA LEU A 59 -57.00 -33.43 -3.22
C LEU A 59 -58.35 -34.02 -3.66
N LEU A 60 -58.91 -33.53 -4.77
CA LEU A 60 -60.18 -34.04 -5.33
C LEU A 60 -60.08 -35.50 -5.77
N ALA A 61 -58.90 -35.95 -6.23
CA ALA A 61 -58.65 -37.33 -6.62
C ALA A 61 -58.33 -38.26 -5.42
N GLY A 62 -58.36 -37.76 -4.18
CA GLY A 62 -57.97 -38.53 -2.99
C GLY A 62 -56.47 -38.88 -2.93
N GLN A 63 -55.64 -38.18 -3.72
CA GLN A 63 -54.19 -38.32 -3.70
C GLN A 63 -53.57 -37.36 -2.67
N GLY A 64 -52.42 -37.74 -2.11
CA GLY A 64 -51.65 -36.85 -1.26
C GLY A 64 -51.25 -35.56 -2.00
N VAL A 65 -51.19 -34.44 -1.29
CA VAL A 65 -50.77 -33.15 -1.87
C VAL A 65 -49.32 -33.29 -2.37
N PRO A 66 -49.06 -33.11 -3.68
CA PRO A 66 -47.70 -33.20 -4.20
C PRO A 66 -46.83 -32.07 -3.60
N ALA A 67 -45.59 -32.41 -3.25
CA ALA A 67 -44.63 -31.45 -2.72
C ALA A 67 -44.46 -30.28 -3.70
N ASP A 68 -44.43 -29.04 -3.19
CA ASP A 68 -44.22 -27.84 -4.00
C ASP A 68 -42.77 -27.81 -4.52
N PRO A 69 -42.53 -28.06 -5.82
CA PRO A 69 -41.18 -28.02 -6.37
C PRO A 69 -40.55 -26.62 -6.25
N ALA A 70 -41.36 -25.56 -6.18
CA ALA A 70 -40.85 -24.22 -5.96
C ALA A 70 -40.31 -24.03 -4.54
N SER A 71 -40.74 -24.83 -3.55
CA SER A 71 -40.18 -24.79 -2.20
C SER A 71 -38.71 -25.22 -2.18
N ALA A 72 -38.38 -26.33 -2.85
CA ALA A 72 -37.00 -26.81 -2.95
C ALA A 72 -36.10 -25.81 -3.71
N LEU A 73 -36.63 -25.17 -4.75
CA LEU A 73 -35.90 -24.11 -5.48
C LEU A 73 -35.68 -22.86 -4.63
N ARG A 74 -36.67 -22.44 -3.82
CA ARG A 74 -36.52 -21.32 -2.88
C ARG A 74 -35.45 -21.60 -1.82
N GLU A 75 -35.45 -22.81 -1.24
CA GLU A 75 -34.44 -23.25 -0.27
C GLU A 75 -33.04 -23.23 -0.89
N ARG A 76 -32.89 -23.84 -2.07
CA ARG A 76 -31.62 -23.82 -2.82
C ARG A 76 -31.14 -22.40 -3.13
N ALA A 77 -32.05 -21.49 -3.49
CA ALA A 77 -31.71 -20.09 -3.75
C ALA A 77 -31.25 -19.37 -2.47
N ALA A 78 -31.91 -19.63 -1.33
CA ALA A 78 -31.53 -19.08 -0.03
C ALA A 78 -30.12 -19.57 0.40
N ASP A 79 -29.83 -20.86 0.24
CA ASP A 79 -28.51 -21.43 0.53
C ASP A 79 -27.41 -20.82 -0.35
N LEU A 80 -27.68 -20.66 -1.64
CA LEU A 80 -26.74 -20.02 -2.57
C LEU A 80 -26.52 -18.54 -2.23
N GLN A 81 -27.57 -17.82 -1.83
CA GLN A 81 -27.44 -16.44 -1.37
C GLN A 81 -26.59 -16.34 -0.10
N GLN A 82 -26.80 -17.23 0.88
CA GLN A 82 -25.97 -17.31 2.07
C GLN A 82 -24.51 -17.63 1.71
N LYS A 83 -24.28 -18.61 0.83
CA LYS A 83 -22.94 -18.95 0.33
C LYS A 83 -22.25 -17.75 -0.32
N LEU A 84 -22.97 -16.98 -1.15
CA LEU A 84 -22.42 -15.77 -1.77
C LEU A 84 -22.03 -14.71 -0.74
N GLN A 85 -22.82 -14.52 0.32
CA GLN A 85 -22.47 -13.61 1.42
C GLN A 85 -21.19 -14.07 2.13
N VAL A 86 -21.06 -15.37 2.42
CA VAL A 86 -19.85 -15.96 3.02
C VAL A 86 -18.63 -15.78 2.11
N LEU A 87 -18.76 -16.05 0.80
CA LEU A 87 -17.67 -15.90 -0.17
C LEU A 87 -17.23 -14.45 -0.33
N ASN A 88 -18.17 -13.50 -0.34
CA ASN A 88 -17.84 -12.07 -0.32
C ASN A 88 -17.04 -11.71 0.91
N ARG A 89 -17.47 -12.16 2.10
CA ARG A 89 -16.75 -11.91 3.35
C ARG A 89 -15.36 -12.56 3.35
N ALA A 90 -15.23 -13.78 2.82
CA ALA A 90 -13.96 -14.48 2.70
C ALA A 90 -12.98 -13.72 1.77
N LEU A 91 -13.47 -13.15 0.66
CA LEU A 91 -12.65 -12.36 -0.26
C LEU A 91 -12.13 -11.05 0.38
N GLU A 92 -12.93 -10.40 1.22
CA GLU A 92 -12.48 -9.21 1.98
C GLU A 92 -11.36 -9.55 2.97
N LEU A 93 -11.54 -10.65 3.72
CA LEU A 93 -10.53 -11.13 4.67
C LEU A 93 -9.24 -11.54 3.95
N ASN A 94 -9.35 -12.30 2.86
CA ASN A 94 -8.21 -12.69 2.04
C ASN A 94 -7.49 -11.47 1.41
N TYR A 95 -8.22 -10.41 1.03
CA TYR A 95 -7.59 -9.18 0.56
C TYR A 95 -6.73 -8.53 1.65
N THR A 96 -7.23 -8.47 2.88
CA THR A 96 -6.48 -7.93 4.03
C THR A 96 -5.23 -8.75 4.30
N GLU A 97 -5.35 -10.08 4.29
CA GLU A 97 -4.23 -11.01 4.43
C GLU A 97 -3.20 -10.83 3.31
N LEU A 98 -3.64 -10.73 2.05
CA LEU A 98 -2.78 -10.53 0.90
C LEU A 98 -1.97 -9.24 1.01
N GLN A 99 -2.56 -8.14 1.50
CA GLN A 99 -1.83 -6.89 1.73
C GLN A 99 -0.79 -7.04 2.86
N ALA A 100 -1.13 -7.75 3.94
CA ALA A 100 -0.20 -8.01 5.03
C ALA A 100 1.02 -8.84 4.56
N VAL A 101 0.78 -9.93 3.82
CA VAL A 101 1.84 -10.76 3.24
C VAL A 101 2.66 -9.98 2.22
N ARG A 102 2.02 -9.22 1.32
CA ARG A 102 2.71 -8.33 0.37
C ARG A 102 3.63 -7.36 1.08
N ALA A 103 3.17 -6.68 2.14
CA ALA A 103 3.99 -5.73 2.90
C ALA A 103 5.20 -6.40 3.57
N ARG A 104 5.02 -7.63 4.10
CA ARG A 104 6.12 -8.42 4.68
C ARG A 104 7.15 -8.83 3.61
N VAL A 105 6.70 -9.43 2.51
CA VAL A 105 7.57 -9.87 1.42
C VAL A 105 8.29 -8.69 0.77
N SER A 106 7.60 -7.58 0.51
CA SER A 106 8.23 -6.38 -0.04
C SER A 106 9.36 -5.86 0.84
N ARG A 107 9.20 -5.87 2.18
CA ARG A 107 10.28 -5.50 3.11
C ARG A 107 11.48 -6.43 2.99
N GLN A 108 11.25 -7.74 2.85
CA GLN A 108 12.33 -8.71 2.64
C GLN A 108 13.05 -8.48 1.30
N ILE A 109 12.32 -8.21 0.22
CA ILE A 109 12.90 -7.87 -1.08
C ILE A 109 13.74 -6.60 -0.97
N CYS A 110 13.18 -5.53 -0.40
CA CYS A 110 13.88 -4.26 -0.20
C CYS A 110 15.16 -4.45 0.63
N ALA A 111 15.12 -5.23 1.71
CA ALA A 111 16.30 -5.52 2.52
C ALA A 111 17.39 -6.25 1.70
N LYS A 112 17.02 -7.19 0.83
CA LYS A 112 17.96 -7.91 -0.05
C LYS A 112 18.60 -7.01 -1.10
N VAL A 113 17.84 -6.08 -1.69
CA VAL A 113 18.34 -5.18 -2.75
C VAL A 113 18.95 -3.88 -2.21
N ALA A 114 18.77 -3.58 -0.92
CA ALA A 114 19.27 -2.36 -0.29
C ALA A 114 20.77 -2.11 -0.51
N PRO A 115 21.68 -3.11 -0.44
CA PRO A 115 23.10 -2.87 -0.68
C PRO A 115 23.41 -2.39 -2.10
N ASP A 116 22.76 -2.98 -3.11
CA ASP A 116 23.00 -2.59 -4.51
C ASP A 116 22.33 -1.25 -4.84
N HIS A 117 21.13 -1.01 -4.30
CA HIS A 117 20.52 0.31 -4.36
C HIS A 117 21.42 1.37 -3.71
N ARG A 118 22.04 1.08 -2.56
CA ARG A 118 22.97 2.00 -1.89
C ARG A 118 24.16 2.32 -2.79
N LYS A 119 24.75 1.34 -3.48
CA LYS A 119 25.84 1.59 -4.45
C LYS A 119 25.39 2.52 -5.58
N LEU A 120 24.18 2.32 -6.11
CA LEU A 120 23.61 3.19 -7.15
C LEU A 120 23.34 4.60 -6.62
N ALA A 121 22.77 4.73 -5.43
CA ALA A 121 22.53 6.01 -4.79
C ALA A 121 23.84 6.78 -4.56
N LEU A 122 24.91 6.11 -4.12
CA LEU A 122 26.24 6.74 -3.98
C LEU A 122 26.77 7.26 -5.31
N LYS A 123 26.61 6.51 -6.41
CA LYS A 123 26.99 6.98 -7.74
C LYS A 123 26.21 8.23 -8.15
N VAL A 124 24.90 8.25 -7.90
CA VAL A 124 24.06 9.44 -8.17
C VAL A 124 24.56 10.64 -7.37
N LEU A 125 24.88 10.45 -6.09
CA LEU A 125 25.38 11.52 -5.22
C LEU A 125 26.75 12.04 -5.67
N GLN A 126 27.64 11.16 -6.10
CA GLN A 126 28.96 11.54 -6.66
C GLN A 126 28.82 12.35 -7.95
N SER A 127 27.95 11.92 -8.87
CA SER A 127 27.66 12.66 -10.11
C SER A 127 27.01 14.01 -9.81
N ALA A 128 26.11 14.06 -8.82
CA ALA A 128 25.47 15.28 -8.39
C ALA A 128 26.48 16.28 -7.80
N GLN A 129 27.43 15.81 -6.99
CA GLN A 129 28.52 16.65 -6.48
C GLN A 129 29.41 17.16 -7.62
N THR A 130 29.78 16.28 -8.55
CA THR A 130 30.60 16.66 -9.73
C THR A 130 29.92 17.75 -10.55
N LEU A 131 28.60 17.66 -10.75
CA LEU A 131 27.82 18.69 -11.42
C LEU A 131 27.80 20.00 -10.63
N ALA A 132 27.64 19.96 -9.31
CA ALA A 132 27.66 21.15 -8.47
C ALA A 132 29.03 21.87 -8.55
N ASP A 133 30.12 21.11 -8.54
CA ASP A 133 31.48 21.64 -8.65
C ASP A 133 31.69 22.29 -10.03
N ALA A 134 31.19 21.67 -11.10
CA ALA A 134 31.24 22.23 -12.46
C ALA A 134 30.40 23.52 -12.59
N GLU A 135 29.20 23.57 -12.00
CA GLU A 135 28.37 24.79 -11.98
C GLU A 135 29.07 25.92 -11.21
N GLN A 136 29.72 25.59 -10.09
CA GLN A 136 30.46 26.57 -9.28
C GLN A 136 31.68 27.10 -10.05
N ALA A 137 32.43 26.24 -10.74
CA ALA A 137 33.57 26.65 -11.56
C ALA A 137 33.14 27.57 -12.71
N GLU A 138 32.06 27.24 -13.41
CA GLU A 138 31.52 28.06 -14.50
C GLU A 138 31.00 29.43 -13.99
N ALA A 139 30.38 29.45 -12.81
CA ALA A 139 29.98 30.68 -12.15
C ALA A 139 31.16 31.56 -11.76
N SER A 140 32.22 30.97 -11.19
CA SER A 140 33.46 31.68 -10.86
C SER A 140 34.12 32.25 -12.12
N PHE A 141 34.20 31.49 -13.20
CA PHE A 141 34.77 31.93 -14.47
C PHE A 141 34.03 33.15 -15.04
N ARG A 142 32.70 33.13 -15.06
CA ARG A 142 31.92 34.31 -15.49
C ARG A 142 32.13 35.51 -14.59
N ALA A 143 32.14 35.31 -13.27
CA ALA A 143 32.39 36.38 -12.32
C ALA A 143 33.81 36.97 -12.46
N GLU A 144 34.79 36.19 -12.91
CA GLU A 144 36.13 36.68 -13.26
C GLU A 144 36.13 37.54 -14.52
N LEU A 145 35.44 37.09 -15.58
CA LEU A 145 35.26 37.87 -16.81
C LEU A 145 34.59 39.22 -16.53
N GLU A 146 33.51 39.22 -15.76
CA GLU A 146 32.77 40.43 -15.39
C GLU A 146 33.63 41.39 -14.57
N ARG A 147 34.43 40.87 -13.63
CA ARG A 147 35.42 41.68 -12.88
C ARG A 147 36.48 42.30 -13.78
N GLY A 148 36.80 41.66 -14.90
CA GLY A 148 37.68 42.20 -15.93
C GLY A 148 37.00 43.19 -16.89
N GLY A 149 35.73 43.54 -16.68
CA GLY A 149 34.97 44.42 -17.57
C GLY A 149 34.45 43.75 -18.84
N VAL A 150 34.46 42.42 -18.90
CA VAL A 150 33.94 41.65 -20.05
C VAL A 150 32.47 41.31 -19.82
N GLU A 151 31.60 41.68 -20.77
CA GLU A 151 30.19 41.29 -20.74
C GLU A 151 30.02 39.78 -21.01
N THR A 152 29.42 39.04 -20.07
CA THR A 152 29.18 37.58 -20.20
C THR A 152 27.80 37.24 -20.77
N GLY A 153 26.94 38.24 -21.01
CA GLY A 153 25.58 38.05 -21.53
C GLY A 153 25.51 37.23 -22.83
N PRO A 154 26.43 37.40 -23.79
CA PRO A 154 26.46 36.59 -25.01
C PRO A 154 26.82 35.11 -24.80
N LEU A 155 27.39 34.73 -23.65
CA LEU A 155 27.75 33.34 -23.36
C LEU A 155 26.49 32.55 -22.96
N PRO A 156 26.15 31.44 -23.64
CA PRO A 156 24.93 30.68 -23.36
C PRO A 156 24.95 30.11 -21.94
N ILE A 157 23.79 30.10 -21.27
CA ILE A 157 23.66 29.49 -19.94
C ILE A 157 23.54 27.97 -20.12
N VAL A 158 24.51 27.22 -19.60
CA VAL A 158 24.56 25.74 -19.69
C VAL A 158 24.35 25.08 -18.31
N ARG A 159 23.49 25.67 -17.48
CA ARG A 159 23.22 25.18 -16.12
C ARG A 159 21.87 24.50 -16.02
N PRO A 160 21.77 23.26 -15.49
CA PRO A 160 20.48 22.62 -15.22
C PRO A 160 19.65 23.45 -14.23
N ALA A 161 18.46 23.85 -14.68
CA ALA A 161 17.60 24.74 -13.93
C ALA A 161 17.26 24.18 -12.53
N GLY A 162 17.60 24.97 -11.51
CA GLY A 162 17.26 24.71 -10.12
C GLY A 162 18.10 23.64 -9.42
N PHE A 163 19.26 23.24 -9.95
CA PHE A 163 20.18 22.33 -9.23
C PHE A 163 20.88 23.06 -8.08
N GLY A 164 21.62 24.12 -8.40
CA GLY A 164 22.17 25.09 -7.46
C GLY A 164 23.47 24.64 -6.78
N SER A 165 24.00 25.50 -5.91
CA SER A 165 25.30 25.30 -5.23
C SER A 165 25.15 24.69 -3.84
N VAL A 166 26.16 23.94 -3.39
CA VAL A 166 26.28 23.42 -2.02
C VAL A 166 26.38 24.52 -0.96
N GLU A 167 26.79 25.72 -1.36
CA GLU A 167 26.83 26.91 -0.50
C GLU A 167 25.43 27.45 -0.19
N ASN A 168 24.46 27.20 -1.08
CA ASN A 168 23.09 27.61 -0.85
C ASN A 168 22.35 26.52 -0.03
N PRO A 169 21.91 26.81 1.22
CA PRO A 169 21.23 25.84 2.06
C PRO A 169 19.87 25.36 1.48
N ASN A 170 19.32 26.12 0.52
CA ASN A 170 18.04 25.86 -0.12
C ASN A 170 18.18 25.28 -1.54
N SER A 171 19.40 24.92 -1.99
CA SER A 171 19.59 24.27 -3.29
C SER A 171 19.16 22.80 -3.27
N LYS A 172 18.89 22.24 -4.47
CA LYS A 172 18.52 20.83 -4.59
C LYS A 172 19.66 19.90 -4.21
N ILE A 173 20.92 20.23 -4.55
CA ILE A 173 22.08 19.42 -4.16
C ILE A 173 22.22 19.37 -2.64
N THR A 174 22.06 20.51 -1.95
CA THR A 174 22.11 20.56 -0.49
C THR A 174 21.00 19.74 0.15
N TRP A 175 19.77 19.83 -0.37
CA TRP A 175 18.66 18.99 0.09
C TRP A 175 18.93 17.50 -0.13
N LEU A 176 19.42 17.12 -1.31
CA LEU A 176 19.73 15.74 -1.67
C LEU A 176 20.79 15.12 -0.75
N LEU A 177 21.88 15.85 -0.49
CA LEU A 177 22.96 15.40 0.39
C LEU A 177 22.47 15.21 1.84
N ARG A 178 21.62 16.11 2.34
CA ARG A 178 21.00 15.97 3.67
C ARG A 178 20.09 14.76 3.76
N GLU A 179 19.29 14.51 2.73
CA GLU A 179 18.38 13.37 2.73
C GLU A 179 19.15 12.05 2.63
N ALA A 180 20.22 11.99 1.82
CA ALA A 180 21.12 10.85 1.78
C ALA A 180 21.78 10.56 3.14
N HIS A 181 22.14 11.60 3.90
CA HIS A 181 22.63 11.43 5.27
C HIS A 181 21.54 10.90 6.22
N ARG A 182 20.33 11.48 6.18
CA ARG A 182 19.18 11.02 7.00
C ARG A 182 18.80 9.57 6.70
N ALA A 183 18.90 9.17 5.44
CA ALA A 183 18.65 7.80 4.99
C ALA A 183 19.79 6.83 5.35
N GLY A 184 20.90 7.29 5.95
CA GLY A 184 22.05 6.47 6.31
C GLY A 184 22.91 6.04 5.12
N ILE A 185 22.75 6.68 3.95
CA ILE A 185 23.53 6.38 2.75
C ILE A 185 24.92 7.00 2.87
N LEU A 186 24.99 8.28 3.29
CA LEU A 186 26.21 9.05 3.54
C LEU A 186 26.46 9.26 5.03
N ALA A 187 27.71 9.14 5.47
CA ALA A 187 28.09 9.54 6.82
C ALA A 187 28.14 11.07 6.93
N LEU A 188 28.00 11.61 8.15
CA LEU A 188 28.09 13.05 8.39
C LEU A 188 29.46 13.62 7.97
N ALA A 189 30.52 12.82 8.14
CA ALA A 189 31.89 13.17 7.75
C ALA A 189 32.09 13.26 6.23
N ASP A 190 31.23 12.59 5.44
CA ASP A 190 31.29 12.60 3.98
C ASP A 190 30.55 13.81 3.37
N LEU A 191 29.83 14.59 4.20
CA LEU A 191 29.13 15.79 3.72
C LEU A 191 30.10 16.97 3.56
N PRO A 192 29.91 17.82 2.52
CA PRO A 192 30.59 19.11 2.42
C PRO A 192 30.33 19.98 3.64
N GLU A 193 31.30 20.80 4.03
CA GLU A 193 31.24 21.62 5.24
C GLU A 193 29.99 22.52 5.34
N PRO A 194 29.55 23.26 4.28
CA PRO A 194 28.32 24.04 4.33
C PRO A 194 27.08 23.20 4.66
N VAL A 195 27.02 21.99 4.09
CA VAL A 195 25.91 21.05 4.29
C VAL A 195 25.98 20.40 5.67
N ARG A 196 27.17 20.09 6.17
CA ARG A 196 27.39 19.49 7.48
C ARG A 196 26.84 20.38 8.61
N ARG A 197 27.12 21.68 8.55
CA ARG A 197 26.65 22.68 9.54
C ARG A 197 25.13 22.73 9.71
N ILE A 198 24.40 22.51 8.62
CA ILE A 198 22.92 22.52 8.61
C ILE A 198 22.31 21.11 8.78
N ALA A 199 23.10 20.06 8.57
CA ALA A 199 22.69 18.67 8.76
C ALA A 199 22.76 18.25 10.24
N THR A 200 23.68 18.82 11.02
CA THR A 200 23.71 18.60 12.47
C THR A 200 22.44 19.12 13.12
N PRO A 201 21.67 18.28 13.83
CA PRO A 201 20.48 18.74 14.53
C PRO A 201 20.92 19.80 15.55
N LYS A 202 20.41 21.02 15.38
CA LYS A 202 20.64 22.10 16.35
C LYS A 202 20.16 21.58 17.71
N PRO A 203 20.98 21.66 18.78
CA PRO A 203 20.54 21.21 20.09
C PRO A 203 19.21 21.90 20.41
N LEU A 204 18.19 21.10 20.75
CA LEU A 204 16.90 21.65 21.15
C LEU A 204 17.13 22.70 22.25
N PRO A 205 16.46 23.86 22.18
CA PRO A 205 16.48 24.84 23.26
C PRO A 205 16.26 24.14 24.59
N GLU A 206 17.03 24.53 25.62
CA GLU A 206 17.04 23.86 26.92
C GLU A 206 15.63 23.75 27.54
N ARG A 207 14.75 24.72 27.24
CA ARG A 207 13.33 24.70 27.62
C ARG A 207 12.57 23.49 27.07
N ILE A 208 12.77 23.15 25.79
CA ILE A 208 12.10 22.01 25.14
C ILE A 208 12.66 20.68 25.64
N ARG A 209 13.95 20.64 26.01
CA ARG A 209 14.54 19.46 26.65
C ARG A 209 13.91 19.20 28.02
N ARG A 210 13.79 20.23 28.86
CA ARG A 210 13.17 20.13 30.18
C ARG A 210 11.70 19.68 30.11
N ASP A 211 10.93 20.12 29.12
CA ASP A 211 9.53 19.68 28.94
C ASP A 211 9.41 18.24 28.44
N ARG A 212 10.36 17.77 27.64
CA ARG A 212 10.42 16.38 27.16
C ARG A 212 10.79 15.40 28.29
N ASP A 213 11.71 15.81 29.15
CA ASP A 213 12.17 15.01 30.29
C ASP A 213 11.19 15.06 31.48
N ARG A 214 10.34 16.11 31.57
CA ARG A 214 9.28 16.23 32.58
C ARG A 214 7.96 15.53 32.23
N SER A 215 7.88 14.82 31.10
CA SER A 215 6.66 14.10 30.70
C SER A 215 6.83 12.58 30.59
N PRO A 216 7.27 11.87 31.65
CA PRO A 216 7.16 10.41 31.72
C PRO A 216 5.70 9.93 31.64
N ASP A 217 4.73 10.80 31.97
CA ASP A 217 3.30 10.49 31.94
C ASP A 217 2.72 10.20 30.55
N ARG A 218 3.34 10.69 29.46
CA ARG A 218 2.79 10.43 28.11
C ARG A 218 3.05 9.01 27.62
N GLN A 219 4.12 8.37 28.09
CA GLN A 219 4.40 6.96 27.75
C GLN A 219 3.50 6.03 28.58
N THR A 220 3.32 6.28 29.88
CA THR A 220 2.39 5.53 30.72
C THR A 220 0.94 5.67 30.26
N ILE A 221 0.49 6.88 29.88
CA ILE A 221 -0.86 7.08 29.33
C ILE A 221 -1.07 6.32 28.01
N ALA A 222 -0.04 6.21 27.16
CA ALA A 222 -0.13 5.47 25.90
C ALA A 222 -0.18 3.95 26.13
N GLU A 223 0.64 3.44 27.06
CA GLU A 223 0.66 2.02 27.46
C GLU A 223 -0.64 1.60 28.17
N ASP A 224 -1.19 2.44 29.05
CA ASP A 224 -2.45 2.18 29.75
C ASP A 224 -3.64 2.18 28.78
N LYS A 225 -3.67 3.10 27.81
CA LYS A 225 -4.69 3.09 26.74
C LYS A 225 -4.59 1.83 25.87
N LEU A 226 -3.39 1.32 25.62
CA LEU A 226 -3.17 0.09 24.87
C LEU A 226 -3.65 -1.13 25.67
N ARG A 227 -3.31 -1.20 26.97
CA ARG A 227 -3.78 -2.26 27.88
C ARG A 227 -5.30 -2.28 28.01
N ALA A 228 -5.92 -1.11 28.17
CA ALA A 228 -7.38 -0.99 28.25
C ALA A 228 -8.08 -1.49 26.98
N ARG A 229 -7.53 -1.19 25.80
CA ARG A 229 -8.04 -1.67 24.49
C ARG A 229 -7.89 -3.19 24.33
N LEU A 230 -6.78 -3.76 24.79
CA LEU A 230 -6.57 -5.22 24.74
C LEU A 230 -7.50 -5.98 25.70
N ALA A 231 -7.78 -5.42 26.88
CA ALA A 231 -8.74 -5.99 27.82
C ALA A 231 -10.17 -6.00 27.28
N THR A 232 -10.62 -4.90 26.64
CA THR A 232 -11.94 -4.85 26.01
C THR A 232 -12.06 -5.77 24.79
N SER A 233 -10.96 -5.98 24.06
CA SER A 233 -10.93 -6.95 22.95
C SER A 233 -11.07 -8.40 23.43
N LYS A 234 -10.45 -8.77 24.56
CA LYS A 234 -10.58 -10.12 25.13
C LYS A 234 -11.98 -10.38 25.68
N ALA A 235 -12.61 -9.40 26.32
CA ALA A 235 -13.96 -9.53 26.86
C ALA A 235 -15.06 -9.64 25.78
N ARG A 236 -14.79 -9.23 24.54
CA ARG A 236 -15.72 -9.41 23.40
C ARG A 236 -15.53 -10.73 22.65
N ALA A 237 -14.45 -11.46 22.94
CA ALA A 237 -14.10 -12.71 22.27
C ALA A 237 -14.38 -13.96 23.14
N ALA A 238 -14.82 -13.76 24.38
CA ALA A 238 -15.32 -14.80 25.30
C ALA A 238 -16.84 -14.65 25.42
#